data_AF-A0A7S2FXS7-F1
#
_entry.id   AF-A0A7S2FXS7-F1
#
_cell.length_a   1.000
_cell.length_b   1.000
_cell.length_c   1.000
_cell.angle_alpha   90.00
_cell.angle_beta   90.00
_cell.angle_gamma   90.00
#
_symmetry.space_group_name_H-M   'P 1'
#
loop_
_entity.id
_entity.type
_entity.pdbx_description
1 polymer ?
#
loop_
_entity_poly.entity_id
_entity_poly.type
_entity_poly.pdbx_seq_one_letter_code
_entity_poly.pdbx_strand_id
1 'polypeptide(L)'
;MQTGGAVAAHTARNRRASAPNAGQVPSFVPASVKLIDFDTVEEWSPKSPKAADVLGTDQYIAPEAYEGRYSPSSDMFAVGVIGYRLLTGSFPFRAGIFDDEPGENWVGSPKMKEIKDRLGNEKIDWRHPVFSSQRGLQHVLARMLAVKETLRPSAREVLADPCLAP
;
A
#
# COMPACT_ATOMS: atom_id res chain seq x y z
N MET A 1 -11.47 46.92 -9.74
CA MET A 1 -10.03 46.77 -9.42
C MET A 1 -9.71 45.29 -9.67
N GLN A 2 -9.28 44.83 -10.85
CA GLN A 2 -7.90 44.88 -11.40
C GLN A 2 -6.85 44.78 -10.28
N THR A 3 -5.89 43.85 -10.22
CA THR A 3 -5.23 42.96 -11.21
C THR A 3 -4.26 42.01 -10.47
N GLY A 4 -3.92 40.86 -11.05
CA GLY A 4 -2.69 40.08 -10.81
C GLY A 4 -2.93 38.76 -10.05
N GLY A 5 -2.78 37.55 -10.60
CA GLY A 5 -2.08 37.12 -11.81
C GLY A 5 -0.62 36.76 -11.50
N ALA A 6 -0.35 35.50 -11.13
CA ALA A 6 0.98 34.89 -11.28
C ALA A 6 0.88 33.36 -11.26
N VAL A 7 0.93 32.79 -12.46
CA VAL A 7 1.17 31.37 -12.74
C VAL A 7 2.66 31.13 -12.53
N ALA A 8 3.06 30.25 -11.61
CA ALA A 8 4.44 29.81 -11.49
C ALA A 8 4.63 28.52 -12.29
N ALA A 9 4.84 28.67 -13.60
CA ALA A 9 5.42 27.63 -14.44
C ALA A 9 6.88 27.44 -14.02
N HIS A 10 7.22 26.30 -13.41
CA HIS A 10 8.61 26.00 -13.09
C HIS A 10 9.29 25.44 -14.35
N THR A 11 9.92 26.33 -15.10
CA THR A 11 10.79 26.00 -16.24
C THR A 11 11.97 25.17 -15.74
N ALA A 12 11.91 23.85 -15.97
CA ALA A 12 13.05 22.96 -15.78
C ALA A 12 14.17 23.39 -16.74
N ARG A 13 15.17 24.10 -16.21
CA ARG A 13 16.41 24.38 -16.94
C ARG A 13 17.13 23.06 -17.18
N ASN A 14 17.14 22.64 -18.43
CA ASN A 14 17.91 21.51 -18.93
C ASN A 14 19.41 21.83 -18.78
N ARG A 15 20.03 21.44 -17.65
CA ARG A 15 21.49 21.47 -17.53
C ARG A 15 22.00 20.38 -18.47
N ARG A 16 22.67 20.79 -19.56
CA ARG A 16 23.49 19.87 -20.36
C ARG A 16 24.49 19.22 -19.40
N ALA A 17 24.32 17.93 -19.16
CA ALA A 17 25.35 17.13 -18.53
C ALA A 17 26.54 17.10 -19.49
N SER A 18 27.67 17.66 -19.08
CA SER A 18 28.94 17.39 -19.72
C SER A 18 29.18 15.88 -19.67
N ALA A 19 29.60 15.30 -20.79
CA ALA A 19 29.87 13.87 -20.88
C ALA A 19 30.83 13.43 -19.75
N PRO A 20 30.53 12.34 -19.02
CA PRO A 20 31.42 11.87 -17.97
C PRO A 20 32.75 11.40 -18.59
N ASN A 21 33.86 11.73 -17.94
CA ASN A 21 35.16 11.12 -18.25
C ASN A 21 35.03 9.59 -18.15
N ALA A 22 35.43 8.90 -19.22
CA ALA A 22 35.50 7.44 -19.26
C ALA A 22 36.48 6.96 -18.18
N GLY A 23 35.94 6.47 -17.05
CA GLY A 23 36.76 5.94 -15.95
C GLY A 23 36.12 5.98 -14.57
N GLN A 24 35.03 6.73 -14.38
CA GLN A 24 34.34 6.78 -13.09
C GLN A 24 33.05 5.95 -13.15
N VAL A 25 33.12 4.72 -12.64
CA VAL A 25 31.93 3.91 -12.35
C VAL A 25 31.10 4.73 -11.35
N PRO A 26 29.85 5.11 -11.64
CA PRO A 26 29.05 5.85 -10.67
C PRO A 26 28.93 4.98 -9.41
N SER A 27 29.38 5.51 -8.28
CA SER A 27 29.10 4.90 -6.99
C SER A 27 27.59 4.88 -6.83
N PHE A 28 27.01 3.69 -6.80
CA PHE A 28 25.59 3.52 -6.56
C PHE A 28 25.36 3.91 -5.09
N VAL A 29 24.93 5.14 -4.83
CA VAL A 29 24.32 5.45 -3.54
C VAL A 29 23.05 4.60 -3.46
N PRO A 30 22.90 3.72 -2.47
CA PRO A 30 21.68 2.94 -2.36
C PRO A 30 20.51 3.91 -2.24
N ALA A 31 19.52 3.74 -3.12
CA ALA A 31 18.30 4.51 -3.04
C ALA A 31 17.65 4.25 -1.68
N SER A 32 17.29 5.30 -0.96
CA SER A 32 16.56 5.20 0.32
C SER A 32 15.12 5.65 0.13
N VAL A 33 14.20 4.91 0.74
CA VAL A 33 12.78 5.26 0.80
C VAL A 33 12.46 5.64 2.25
N LYS A 34 11.65 6.68 2.43
CA LYS A 34 11.18 7.12 3.74
C LYS A 34 9.66 7.13 3.73
N LEU A 35 9.05 6.58 4.78
CA LEU A 35 7.62 6.76 5.01
C LEU A 35 7.38 8.21 5.43
N ILE A 36 6.30 8.78 4.91
CA ILE A 36 5.82 10.12 5.20
C ILE A 36 4.33 10.01 5.49
N ASP A 37 3.74 11.10 6.00
CA ASP A 37 2.32 11.21 6.32
C ASP A 37 1.90 10.28 7.46
N PHE A 38 1.90 10.84 8.68
CA PHE A 38 1.57 10.13 9.92
C PHE A 38 0.29 10.64 10.56
N ASP A 39 -0.56 11.34 9.79
CA ASP A 39 -1.75 12.04 10.32
C ASP A 39 -2.81 11.06 10.87
N THR A 40 -2.75 9.79 10.48
CA THR A 40 -3.65 8.71 10.96
C THR A 40 -2.94 7.68 11.84
N VAL A 41 -1.72 7.96 12.32
CA VAL A 41 -0.99 7.02 13.18
C VAL A 41 -1.49 7.11 14.61
N GLU A 42 -1.74 5.94 15.20
CA GLU A 42 -2.19 5.79 16.58
C GLU A 42 -1.36 4.74 17.32
N GLU A 43 -1.29 4.86 18.65
CA GLU A 43 -0.76 3.78 19.48
C GLU A 43 -1.71 2.59 19.48
N TRP A 44 -1.15 1.40 19.28
CA TRP A 44 -1.93 0.17 19.21
C TRP A 44 -1.64 -0.79 20.35
N SER A 45 -2.70 -1.40 20.87
CA SER A 45 -2.67 -2.60 21.69
C SER A 45 -3.85 -3.52 21.35
N PRO A 46 -3.82 -4.79 21.75
CA PRO A 46 -4.99 -5.67 21.59
C PRO A 46 -6.27 -5.19 22.30
N LYS A 47 -6.16 -4.18 23.18
CA LYS A 47 -7.28 -3.56 23.91
C LYS A 47 -7.66 -2.19 23.35
N SER A 48 -7.01 -1.72 22.28
CA SER A 48 -7.36 -0.46 21.65
C SER A 48 -8.83 -0.48 21.22
N PRO A 49 -9.56 0.61 21.41
CA PRO A 49 -10.96 0.70 21.00
C PRO A 49 -11.07 0.56 19.47
N LYS A 50 -12.25 0.17 19.00
CA LYS A 50 -12.55 0.27 17.58
C LYS A 50 -12.66 1.73 17.17
N ALA A 51 -12.18 2.06 15.97
CA ALA A 51 -12.42 3.36 15.37
C ALA A 51 -13.93 3.59 15.13
N ALA A 52 -14.36 4.85 15.19
CA ALA A 52 -15.72 5.23 14.83
C ALA A 52 -15.91 5.33 13.31
N ASP A 53 -14.88 5.80 12.62
CA ASP A 53 -14.84 5.98 11.18
C ASP A 53 -13.84 5.03 10.53
N VAL A 54 -14.11 4.69 9.26
CA VAL A 54 -13.15 3.96 8.42
C VAL A 54 -12.27 5.00 7.74
N LEU A 55 -10.99 4.95 8.10
CA LEU A 55 -9.93 5.80 7.59
C LEU A 55 -8.97 4.99 6.70
N GLY A 56 -8.44 5.65 5.67
CA GLY A 56 -7.41 5.12 4.79
C GLY A 56 -7.65 5.49 3.33
N THR A 57 -6.77 5.00 2.46
CA THR A 57 -6.94 5.12 1.01
C THR A 57 -7.48 3.80 0.47
N ASP A 58 -8.51 3.89 -0.38
CA ASP A 58 -9.10 2.72 -1.04
C ASP A 58 -8.07 1.81 -1.69
N GLN A 59 -8.41 0.52 -1.75
CA GLN A 59 -7.55 -0.56 -2.24
C GLN A 59 -6.34 -0.88 -1.34
N TYR A 60 -6.02 -0.08 -0.31
CA TYR A 60 -4.99 -0.38 0.70
C TYR A 60 -5.57 -0.79 2.06
N ILE A 61 -6.83 -0.40 2.34
CA ILE A 61 -7.51 -0.71 3.60
C ILE A 61 -7.73 -2.22 3.74
N ALA A 62 -7.33 -2.78 4.88
CA ALA A 62 -7.50 -4.19 5.19
C ALA A 62 -8.96 -4.55 5.52
N PRO A 63 -9.42 -5.79 5.26
CA PRO A 63 -10.80 -6.19 5.52
C PRO A 63 -11.31 -5.93 6.94
N GLU A 64 -10.47 -6.13 7.96
CA GLU A 64 -10.83 -5.89 9.36
C GLU A 64 -10.95 -4.40 9.73
N ALA A 65 -10.28 -3.51 9.00
CA ALA A 65 -10.32 -2.07 9.23
C ALA A 65 -11.70 -1.47 8.91
N TYR A 66 -12.48 -2.08 8.00
CA TYR A 66 -13.89 -1.75 7.77
C TYR A 66 -14.81 -2.00 8.98
N GLU A 67 -14.32 -2.74 9.98
CA GLU A 67 -14.99 -2.93 11.27
C GLU A 67 -14.37 -2.07 12.39
N GLY A 68 -13.54 -1.09 12.02
CA GLY A 68 -12.78 -0.24 12.94
C GLY A 68 -11.67 -0.98 13.68
N ARG A 69 -11.30 -2.20 13.26
CA ARG A 69 -10.30 -3.04 13.94
C ARG A 69 -8.94 -2.92 13.28
N TYR A 70 -8.29 -1.77 13.44
CA TYR A 70 -6.93 -1.57 12.97
C TYR A 70 -5.93 -2.34 13.84
N SER A 71 -4.90 -2.88 13.21
CA SER A 71 -3.78 -3.54 13.89
C SER A 71 -2.51 -3.47 13.05
N PRO A 72 -1.34 -3.84 13.60
CA PRO A 72 -0.13 -4.01 12.80
C PRO A 72 -0.31 -4.99 11.62
N SER A 73 -1.26 -5.92 11.70
CA SER A 73 -1.58 -6.82 10.58
C SER A 73 -2.31 -6.10 9.44
N SER A 74 -3.02 -5.00 9.72
CA SER A 74 -3.62 -4.13 8.71
C SER A 74 -2.53 -3.42 7.89
N ASP A 75 -1.45 -2.98 8.52
CA ASP A 75 -0.28 -2.43 7.82
C ASP A 75 0.36 -3.47 6.91
N MET A 76 0.48 -4.71 7.39
CA MET A 76 1.03 -5.81 6.57
C MET A 76 0.18 -6.10 5.32
N PHE A 77 -1.14 -5.92 5.40
CA PHE A 77 -2.00 -6.00 4.21
C PHE A 77 -1.71 -4.86 3.23
N ALA A 78 -1.62 -3.61 3.71
CA ALA A 78 -1.31 -2.45 2.88
C ALA A 78 0.07 -2.58 2.21
N VAL A 79 1.09 -3.06 2.93
CA VAL A 79 2.42 -3.38 2.36
C VAL A 79 2.31 -4.50 1.31
N GLY A 80 1.43 -5.49 1.52
CA GLY A 80 1.16 -6.54 0.54
C GLY A 80 0.59 -5.99 -0.76
N VAL A 81 -0.33 -5.03 -0.66
CA VAL A 81 -0.89 -4.30 -1.82
C VAL A 81 0.20 -3.53 -2.55
N ILE A 82 1.05 -2.79 -1.82
CA ILE A 82 2.18 -2.05 -2.40
C ILE A 82 3.12 -3.01 -3.13
N GLY A 83 3.52 -4.12 -2.49
CA GLY A 83 4.42 -5.11 -3.08
C GLY A 83 3.85 -5.74 -4.35
N TYR A 84 2.57 -6.13 -4.33
CA TYR A 84 1.88 -6.64 -5.51
C TYR A 84 1.87 -5.60 -6.64
N ARG A 85 1.55 -4.34 -6.32
CA ARG A 85 1.49 -3.25 -7.31
C ARG A 85 2.85 -2.91 -7.90
N LEU A 86 3.92 -2.95 -7.10
CA LEU A 86 5.28 -2.74 -7.59
C LEU A 86 5.74 -3.83 -8.57
N LEU A 87 5.33 -5.09 -8.33
CA LEU A 87 5.73 -6.22 -9.16
C LEU A 87 4.90 -6.38 -10.44
N THR A 88 3.63 -5.96 -10.43
CA THR A 88 2.68 -6.18 -11.53
C THR A 88 2.25 -4.90 -12.25
N GLY A 89 2.51 -3.73 -11.66
CA GLY A 89 1.98 -2.44 -12.12
C GLY A 89 0.48 -2.23 -11.86
N SER A 90 -0.21 -3.22 -11.29
CA SER A 90 -1.67 -3.23 -11.11
C SER A 90 -2.07 -3.47 -9.65
N PHE A 91 -3.28 -3.08 -9.25
CA PHE A 91 -3.79 -3.41 -7.91
C PHE A 91 -4.27 -4.87 -7.82
N PRO A 92 -4.17 -5.50 -6.64
CA PRO A 92 -4.69 -6.85 -6.43
C PRO A 92 -6.22 -6.91 -6.35
N PHE A 93 -6.88 -5.78 -6.05
CA PHE A 93 -8.33 -5.66 -5.92
C PHE A 93 -8.85 -4.60 -6.88
N ARG A 94 -10.02 -4.83 -7.49
CA ARG A 94 -10.63 -3.88 -8.43
C ARG A 94 -11.15 -2.63 -7.71
N ALA A 95 -10.98 -1.46 -8.35
CA ALA A 95 -11.46 -0.18 -7.81
C ALA A 95 -12.96 -0.18 -7.49
N GLY A 96 -13.79 -0.83 -8.33
CA GLY A 96 -15.24 -0.89 -8.12
C GLY A 96 -15.72 -1.70 -6.90
N ILE A 97 -14.81 -2.24 -6.07
CA ILE A 97 -15.16 -2.74 -4.73
C ILE A 97 -15.35 -1.58 -3.74
N PHE A 98 -14.67 -0.46 -3.96
CA PHE A 98 -14.57 0.69 -3.08
C PHE A 98 -15.37 1.83 -3.69
N ASP A 99 -16.68 1.76 -3.51
CA ASP A 99 -17.68 2.64 -4.14
C ASP A 99 -18.52 3.40 -3.11
N ASP A 100 -17.96 3.68 -1.94
CA ASP A 100 -18.61 4.52 -0.95
C ASP A 100 -18.70 5.99 -1.39
N GLU A 101 -19.76 6.64 -0.94
CA GLU A 101 -20.00 8.06 -1.12
C GLU A 101 -19.61 8.84 0.14
N PRO A 102 -19.34 10.16 0.02
CA PRO A 102 -19.04 11.00 1.18
C PRO A 102 -20.11 10.87 2.28
N GLY A 103 -19.67 10.49 3.48
CA GLY A 103 -20.54 10.27 4.65
C GLY A 103 -20.97 8.82 4.89
N GLU A 104 -20.55 7.87 4.05
CA GLU A 104 -20.84 6.44 4.25
C GLU A 104 -19.72 5.70 5.02
N ASN A 105 -18.57 6.33 5.21
CA ASN A 105 -17.33 5.77 5.76
C ASN A 105 -17.29 5.69 7.29
N TRP A 106 -18.41 5.34 7.94
CA TRP A 106 -18.47 5.10 9.38
C TRP A 106 -18.62 3.61 9.71
N VAL A 107 -18.05 3.18 10.83
CA VAL A 107 -17.98 1.77 11.22
C VAL A 107 -19.37 1.24 11.58
N GLY A 108 -19.77 0.18 10.90
CA GLY A 108 -21.09 -0.43 11.05
C GLY A 108 -22.11 0.00 10.00
N SER A 109 -21.75 0.90 9.08
CA SER A 109 -22.61 1.25 7.96
C SER A 109 -22.85 0.04 7.04
N PRO A 110 -24.02 -0.05 6.38
CA PRO A 110 -24.27 -1.09 5.39
C PRO A 110 -23.21 -1.11 4.28
N LYS A 111 -22.73 0.06 3.87
CA LYS A 111 -21.72 0.22 2.83
C LYS A 111 -20.36 -0.36 3.25
N MET A 112 -19.88 -0.06 4.46
CA MET A 112 -18.60 -0.61 4.94
C MET A 112 -18.65 -2.14 5.05
N LYS A 113 -19.80 -2.69 5.46
CA LYS A 113 -20.03 -4.15 5.46
C LYS A 113 -19.99 -4.73 4.05
N GLU A 114 -20.65 -4.07 3.09
CA GLU A 114 -20.65 -4.49 1.68
C GLU A 114 -19.24 -4.49 1.07
N ILE A 115 -18.46 -3.42 1.29
CA ILE A 115 -17.06 -3.32 0.82
C ILE A 115 -16.23 -4.45 1.43
N LYS A 116 -16.33 -4.65 2.75
CA LYS A 116 -15.62 -5.74 3.45
C LYS A 116 -15.97 -7.11 2.86
N ASP A 117 -17.24 -7.40 2.65
CA ASP A 117 -17.69 -8.69 2.12
C ASP A 117 -17.22 -8.88 0.68
N ARG A 118 -17.28 -7.84 -0.18
CA ARG A 118 -16.76 -7.89 -1.54
C ARG A 118 -15.24 -8.11 -1.55
N LEU A 119 -14.50 -7.34 -0.75
CA LEU A 119 -13.04 -7.46 -0.62
C LEU A 119 -12.64 -8.87 -0.14
N GLY A 120 -13.33 -9.40 0.86
CA GLY A 120 -13.04 -10.73 1.42
C GLY A 120 -13.33 -11.89 0.46
N ASN A 121 -14.16 -11.68 -0.56
CA ASN A 121 -14.48 -12.68 -1.58
C ASN A 121 -13.71 -12.47 -2.90
N GLU A 122 -12.93 -11.40 -3.01
CA GLU A 122 -12.24 -11.07 -4.25
C GLU A 122 -11.07 -12.02 -4.51
N LYS A 123 -10.94 -12.47 -5.76
CA LYS A 123 -9.84 -13.33 -6.18
C LYS A 123 -8.71 -12.49 -6.76
N ILE A 124 -7.55 -12.55 -6.12
CA ILE A 124 -6.33 -11.90 -6.59
C ILE A 124 -5.77 -12.67 -7.80
N ASP A 125 -5.35 -11.94 -8.84
CA ASP A 125 -4.76 -12.54 -10.05
C ASP A 125 -3.26 -12.83 -9.87
N TRP A 126 -2.95 -14.06 -9.50
CA TRP A 126 -1.56 -14.50 -9.35
C TRP A 126 -0.90 -15.01 -10.64
N ARG A 127 -1.54 -14.85 -11.81
CA ARG A 127 -1.04 -15.38 -13.09
C ARG A 127 -0.01 -14.48 -13.76
N HIS A 128 0.28 -13.30 -13.20
CA HIS A 128 1.27 -12.39 -13.77
C HIS A 128 2.65 -13.10 -13.91
N PRO A 129 3.35 -12.98 -15.05
CA PRO A 129 4.60 -13.73 -15.30
C PRO A 129 5.68 -13.54 -14.24
N VAL A 130 5.73 -12.39 -13.55
CA VAL A 130 6.69 -12.11 -12.46
C VAL A 130 6.62 -13.17 -11.35
N PHE A 131 5.44 -13.70 -11.06
CA PHE A 131 5.25 -14.70 -10.01
C PHE A 131 5.67 -16.10 -10.45
N SER A 132 5.86 -16.33 -11.75
CA SER A 132 6.42 -17.58 -12.25
C SER A 132 7.91 -17.71 -11.93
N SER A 133 8.67 -16.62 -11.98
CA SER A 133 10.09 -16.60 -11.61
C SER A 133 10.32 -16.31 -10.13
N GLN A 134 9.39 -15.65 -9.44
CA GLN A 134 9.53 -15.23 -8.05
C GLN A 134 8.49 -15.89 -7.13
N ARG A 135 8.47 -17.22 -7.11
CA ARG A 135 7.51 -18.03 -6.31
C ARG A 135 7.55 -17.74 -4.81
N GLY A 136 8.73 -17.46 -4.26
CA GLY A 136 8.89 -17.07 -2.85
C GLY A 136 8.18 -15.76 -2.52
N LEU A 137 8.38 -14.73 -3.36
CA LEU A 137 7.70 -13.44 -3.20
C LEU A 137 6.18 -13.57 -3.38
N GLN A 138 5.73 -14.39 -4.33
CA GLN A 138 4.30 -14.71 -4.47
C GLN A 138 3.75 -15.30 -3.17
N HIS A 139 4.45 -16.26 -2.56
CA HIS A 139 4.01 -16.90 -1.32
C HIS A 139 3.90 -15.91 -0.15
N VAL A 140 4.91 -15.05 0.03
CA VAL A 140 4.89 -14.01 1.07
C VAL A 140 3.77 -13.00 0.85
N LEU A 141 3.62 -12.47 -0.37
CA LEU A 141 2.55 -11.53 -0.69
C LEU A 141 1.16 -12.15 -0.53
N ALA A 142 0.97 -13.41 -0.90
CA ALA A 142 -0.29 -14.12 -0.71
C ALA A 142 -0.66 -14.23 0.77
N ARG A 143 0.31 -14.43 1.66
CA ARG A 143 0.07 -14.42 3.12
C ARG A 143 -0.21 -13.01 3.65
N MET A 144 0.51 -11.99 3.19
CA MET A 144 0.26 -10.60 3.58
C MET A 144 -1.13 -10.11 3.15
N LEU A 145 -1.61 -10.56 1.99
CA LEU A 145 -2.94 -10.25 1.45
C LEU A 145 -4.05 -11.20 1.94
N ALA A 146 -3.78 -12.03 2.95
CA ALA A 146 -4.79 -12.93 3.51
C ALA A 146 -5.96 -12.16 4.16
N VAL A 147 -7.19 -12.61 3.90
CA VAL A 147 -8.40 -11.98 4.47
C VAL A 147 -8.42 -12.07 6.00
N LYS A 148 -7.99 -13.21 6.56
CA LYS A 148 -7.85 -13.37 8.01
C LYS A 148 -6.53 -12.74 8.46
N GLU A 149 -6.63 -11.71 9.29
CA GLU A 149 -5.48 -10.98 9.86
C GLU A 149 -4.45 -11.91 10.53
N THR A 150 -4.91 -12.97 11.21
CA THR A 150 -4.05 -13.93 11.93
C THR A 150 -3.17 -14.80 11.03
N LEU A 151 -3.44 -14.84 9.72
CA LEU A 151 -2.61 -15.57 8.76
C LEU A 151 -1.49 -14.71 8.17
N ARG A 152 -1.53 -13.39 8.40
CA ARG A 152 -0.54 -12.46 7.89
C ARG A 152 0.73 -12.55 8.75
N PRO A 153 1.93 -12.61 8.12
CA PRO A 153 3.18 -12.50 8.87
C PRO A 153 3.34 -11.09 9.42
N SER A 154 4.04 -10.97 10.54
CA SER A 154 4.57 -9.70 11.03
C SER A 154 5.67 -9.15 10.11
N ALA A 155 5.95 -7.86 10.20
CA ALA A 155 7.06 -7.24 9.48
C ALA A 155 8.41 -7.93 9.76
N ARG A 156 8.63 -8.35 11.01
CA ARG A 156 9.85 -9.09 11.40
C ARG A 156 9.97 -10.43 10.69
N GLU A 157 8.88 -11.17 10.57
CA GLU A 157 8.87 -12.47 9.88
C GLU A 157 9.09 -12.29 8.37
N VAL A 158 8.49 -11.27 7.76
CA VAL A 158 8.72 -10.94 6.35
C VAL A 158 10.18 -10.58 6.09
N LEU A 159 10.78 -9.73 6.92
CA LEU A 159 12.19 -9.35 6.79
C LEU A 159 13.16 -10.53 7.01
N ALA A 160 12.73 -11.56 7.73
CA ALA A 160 13.50 -12.79 7.93
C ALA A 160 13.24 -13.84 6.83
N ASP A 161 12.29 -13.61 5.92
CA ASP A 161 11.97 -14.56 4.87
C ASP A 161 13.11 -14.63 3.83
N PRO A 162 13.61 -15.84 3.47
CA PRO A 162 14.68 -16.00 2.51
C PRO A 162 14.42 -15.37 1.14
N CYS A 163 13.16 -15.15 0.74
CA CYS A 163 12.87 -14.52 -0.55
C CYS A 163 13.22 -13.01 -0.60
N LEU A 164 13.42 -12.38 0.57
CA LEU A 164 13.85 -10.99 0.70
C LEU A 164 15.29 -10.87 1.22
N ALA A 165 15.97 -12.00 1.45
CA ALA A 165 17.39 -12.00 1.77
C ALA A 165 18.20 -11.51 0.56
N PRO A 166 19.22 -10.65 0.77
CA PRO A 166 20.05 -10.09 -0.29
C PRO A 166 20.94 -11.13 -1.01
#